data_AF-A0A182TXM0-F1
#
_entry.id   AF-A0A182TXM0-F1
#
_cell.length_a   1.000
_cell.length_b   1.000
_cell.length_c   1.000
_cell.angle_alpha   90.00
_cell.angle_beta   90.00
_cell.angle_gamma   90.00
#
_symmetry.space_group_name_H-M   'P 1'
#
loop_
_entity.id
_entity.type
_entity.pdbx_description
1 polymer ?
#
loop_
_entity_poly.entity_id
_entity_poly.type
_entity_poly.pdbx_seq_one_letter_code
_entity_poly.pdbx_strand_id
1 'polypeptide(L)'
;MPFVKRVVTPKYIARSSKLALQPYAAAPTIPVADNEFEALTNVTLSNALRQLASLVYISNQIFTELHQELSSVNERSLGIKQRIDRLSAKVDQCDPKQVTVRKYYPGRSPGRIGRANNNRRFL
;
A
#
# COMPACT_ATOMS: atom_id res chain seq x y z
N MET A 1 4.75 -7.88 -8.70
CA MET A 1 5.25 -6.50 -8.60
C MET A 1 6.75 -6.56 -8.32
N PRO A 2 7.60 -5.81 -9.03
CA PRO A 2 9.04 -5.80 -8.76
C PRO A 2 9.32 -5.24 -7.35
N PHE A 3 10.32 -5.78 -6.66
CA PHE A 3 10.69 -5.32 -5.32
C PHE A 3 11.29 -3.91 -5.39
N VAL A 4 10.69 -2.96 -4.66
CA VAL A 4 11.18 -1.59 -4.60
C VAL A 4 12.50 -1.56 -3.82
N LYS A 5 13.62 -1.36 -4.52
CA LYS A 5 14.93 -1.20 -3.89
C LYS A 5 15.07 0.22 -3.35
N ARG A 6 15.00 0.37 -2.03
CA ARG A 6 15.27 1.65 -1.34
C ARG A 6 16.72 1.66 -0.85
N VAL A 7 17.45 2.74 -1.11
CA VAL A 7 18.89 2.85 -0.82
C VAL A 7 19.12 3.97 0.18
N VAL A 8 19.85 3.66 1.26
CA VAL A 8 20.24 4.62 2.30
C VAL A 8 21.58 5.27 1.92
N THR A 9 21.68 6.58 2.11
CA THR A 9 22.90 7.35 1.83
C THR A 9 23.35 8.16 3.05
N PRO A 10 24.66 8.29 3.32
CA PRO A 10 25.80 7.74 2.59
C PRO A 10 26.02 6.24 2.85
N LYS A 11 26.50 5.49 1.84
CA LYS A 11 26.82 4.06 1.97
C LYS A 11 28.16 3.82 2.69
N TYR A 12 29.14 4.69 2.48
CA TYR A 12 30.45 4.62 3.10
C TYR A 12 30.57 5.74 4.13
N ILE A 13 30.65 5.35 5.41
CA ILE A 13 30.60 6.30 6.53
C ILE A 13 32.00 6.87 6.83
N ALA A 14 33.01 6.01 6.90
CA ALA A 14 34.37 6.38 7.30
C ALA A 14 35.37 6.48 6.13
N ARG A 15 34.97 6.14 4.90
CA ARG A 15 35.89 6.16 3.76
C ARG A 15 35.87 7.53 3.10
N SER A 16 37.05 8.14 2.98
CA SER A 16 37.28 9.29 2.11
C SER A 16 36.91 8.94 0.67
N SER A 17 35.91 9.62 0.11
CA SER A 17 35.52 9.48 -1.29
C SER A 17 36.62 9.94 -2.26
N LYS A 18 37.57 10.78 -1.80
CA LYS A 18 38.72 11.22 -2.60
C LYS A 18 39.77 10.13 -2.81
N LEU A 19 40.01 9.25 -1.83
CA LEU A 19 40.95 8.14 -1.98
C LEU A 19 40.38 6.98 -2.81
N ALA A 20 39.06 6.81 -2.84
CA ALA A 20 38.39 5.74 -3.59
C ALA A 20 38.34 5.98 -5.12
N LEU A 21 38.73 7.17 -5.59
CA LEU A 21 38.66 7.57 -7.01
C LEU A 21 39.98 7.43 -7.78
N GLN A 22 41.07 6.98 -7.16
CA GLN A 22 42.34 6.71 -7.86
C GLN A 22 42.72 5.24 -7.75
N PRO A 23 42.42 4.41 -8.76
CA PRO A 23 42.76 2.99 -8.77
C PRO A 23 44.24 2.69 -9.05
N TYR A 24 45.08 3.70 -9.31
CA TYR A 24 46.43 3.47 -9.86
C TYR A 24 47.53 4.42 -9.35
N ALA A 25 47.27 5.30 -8.38
CA ALA A 25 48.37 6.03 -7.75
C ALA A 25 48.95 5.13 -6.66
N ALA A 26 50.20 4.69 -6.84
CA ALA A 26 50.99 3.99 -5.83
C ALA A 26 50.75 4.65 -4.47
N ALA A 27 50.31 3.87 -3.48
CA ALA A 27 49.95 4.36 -2.16
C ALA A 27 51.04 5.31 -1.65
N PRO A 28 50.82 6.63 -1.64
CA PRO A 28 51.73 7.49 -0.91
C PRO A 28 51.43 7.12 0.54
N THR A 29 52.46 6.72 1.27
CA THR A 29 52.41 6.78 2.73
C THR A 29 52.28 8.26 3.07
N ILE A 30 51.05 8.79 3.01
CA ILE A 30 50.73 10.16 3.39
C ILE A 30 51.01 10.20 4.89
N PRO A 31 51.99 11.00 5.36
CA PRO A 31 52.20 11.14 6.79
C PRO A 31 50.90 11.67 7.38
N VAL A 32 50.35 10.93 8.34
CA VAL A 32 49.14 11.32 9.06
C VAL A 32 49.41 12.68 9.69
N ALA A 33 48.84 13.74 9.12
CA ALA A 33 49.02 15.07 9.65
C ALA A 33 48.34 15.17 11.03
N ASP A 34 48.84 16.09 11.87
CA ASP A 34 48.24 16.35 13.18
C ASP A 34 46.74 16.66 13.02
N ASN A 35 45.90 16.04 13.87
CA ASN A 35 44.43 16.12 13.88
C ASN A 35 43.65 15.34 12.81
N GLU A 36 44.30 14.55 11.94
CA GLU A 36 43.57 13.74 10.94
C GLU A 36 42.59 12.75 11.58
N PHE A 37 42.93 12.15 12.73
CA PHE A 37 42.03 11.24 13.42
C PHE A 37 40.76 11.94 13.93
N GLU A 38 40.89 13.17 14.43
CA GLU A 38 39.75 13.98 14.86
C GLU A 38 38.86 14.37 13.65
N ALA A 39 39.48 14.73 12.52
CA ALA A 39 38.74 14.99 11.29
C ALA A 39 38.01 13.74 10.78
N LEU A 40 38.66 12.57 10.79
CA LEU A 40 38.07 11.30 10.36
C LEU A 40 36.91 10.87 11.27
N THR A 41 37.05 11.01 12.58
CA THR A 41 35.98 10.68 13.53
C THR A 41 34.78 11.63 13.37
N ASN A 42 35.01 12.93 13.20
CA ASN A 42 33.94 13.90 12.92
C ASN A 42 33.22 13.64 11.59
N VAL A 43 33.96 13.30 10.53
CA VAL A 43 33.37 12.91 9.23
C VAL A 43 32.57 11.62 9.38
N THR A 44 33.10 10.63 10.08
CA THR A 44 32.43 9.34 10.33
C THR A 44 31.12 9.56 11.11
N LEU A 45 31.16 10.33 12.19
CA LEU A 45 29.97 10.65 12.99
C LEU A 45 28.92 11.38 12.14
N SER A 46 29.34 12.41 11.42
CA SER A 46 28.44 13.21 10.56
C SER A 46 27.79 12.35 9.47
N ASN A 47 28.57 11.45 8.85
CA ASN A 47 28.07 10.54 7.84
C ASN A 47 27.11 9.49 8.43
N ALA A 48 27.38 9.00 9.65
CA ALA A 48 26.51 8.07 10.34
C ALA A 48 25.16 8.73 10.66
N LEU A 49 25.17 9.96 11.16
CA LEU A 49 23.94 10.74 11.40
C LEU A 49 23.15 10.97 10.10
N ARG A 50 23.81 11.31 9.00
CA ARG A 50 23.15 11.43 7.69
C ARG A 50 22.56 10.11 7.21
N GLN A 51 23.26 8.99 7.45
CA GLN A 51 22.78 7.67 7.06
C GLN A 51 21.53 7.28 7.88
N LEU A 52 21.54 7.55 9.18
CA LEU A 52 20.37 7.35 10.05
C LEU A 52 19.20 8.24 9.63
N ALA A 53 19.45 9.51 9.31
CA ALA A 53 18.41 10.41 8.81
C ALA A 53 17.78 9.89 7.50
N SER A 54 18.62 9.43 6.57
CA SER A 54 18.17 8.80 5.31
C SER A 54 17.35 7.54 5.56
N LEU A 55 17.75 6.71 6.54
CA LEU A 55 17.00 5.52 6.93
C LEU A 55 15.63 5.88 7.50
N VAL A 56 15.55 6.83 8.44
CA VAL A 56 14.28 7.27 9.05
C VAL A 56 13.35 7.87 8.00
N TYR A 57 13.87 8.68 7.08
CA TYR A 57 13.10 9.23 5.98
C TYR A 57 12.46 8.12 5.13
N ILE A 58 13.26 7.12 4.74
CA ILE A 58 12.78 5.96 3.97
C ILE A 58 11.73 5.17 4.76
N SER A 59 11.96 4.90 6.04
CA SER A 59 11.01 4.19 6.89
C SER A 59 9.67 4.93 7.00
N ASN A 60 9.70 6.25 7.15
CA ASN A 60 8.47 7.06 7.17
C ASN A 60 7.69 6.98 5.87
N GLN A 61 8.37 6.99 4.71
CA GLN A 61 7.71 6.79 3.43
C GLN A 61 7.03 5.41 3.36
N ILE A 62 7.73 4.35 3.78
CA ILE A 62 7.16 2.98 3.83
C ILE A 62 5.92 2.93 4.72
N PHE A 63 6.00 3.46 5.95
CA PHE A 63 4.87 3.43 6.87
C PHE A 63 3.70 4.28 6.38
N THR A 64 3.96 5.38 5.67
CA THR A 64 2.91 6.20 5.07
C THR A 64 2.20 5.46 3.95
N GLU A 65 2.94 4.84 3.03
CA GLU A 65 2.37 4.02 1.96
C GLU A 65 1.52 2.87 2.53
N LEU A 66 2.05 2.13 3.50
CA LEU A 66 1.34 1.02 4.16
C LEU A 66 0.08 1.50 4.89
N HIS A 67 0.14 2.65 5.55
CA HIS A 67 -1.01 3.21 6.25
C HIS A 67 -2.14 3.58 5.27
N GLN A 68 -1.80 4.16 4.12
CA GLN A 68 -2.77 4.49 3.07
C GLN A 68 -3.44 3.23 2.51
N GLU A 69 -2.64 2.21 2.20
CA GLU A 69 -3.16 0.92 1.71
C GLU A 69 -4.07 0.25 2.76
N LEU A 70 -3.63 0.22 4.02
CA LEU A 70 -4.43 -0.35 5.11
C LEU A 70 -5.73 0.42 5.33
N SER A 71 -5.70 1.75 5.26
CA SER A 71 -6.90 2.59 5.37
C SER A 71 -7.91 2.25 4.26
N SER A 72 -7.44 2.14 3.01
CA SER A 72 -8.28 1.73 1.88
C SER A 72 -8.90 0.33 2.09
N VAL A 73 -8.11 -0.62 2.57
CA VAL A 73 -8.60 -1.97 2.89
C VAL A 73 -9.63 -1.92 4.02
N ASN A 74 -9.41 -1.10 5.04
CA ASN A 74 -10.33 -0.94 6.17
C ASN A 74 -11.67 -0.34 5.73
N GLU A 75 -11.67 0.71 4.93
CA GLU A 75 -12.90 1.33 4.39
C GLU A 75 -13.73 0.32 3.58
N ARG A 76 -13.06 -0.44 2.70
CA ARG A 76 -13.71 -1.51 1.91
C ARG A 76 -14.28 -2.60 2.81
N SER A 77 -13.53 -3.00 3.83
CA SER A 77 -13.96 -4.02 4.80
C SER A 77 -15.18 -3.55 5.59
N LEU A 78 -15.21 -2.29 6.00
CA LEU A 78 -16.36 -1.68 6.68
C LEU A 78 -17.59 -1.64 5.77
N GLY A 79 -17.42 -1.23 4.51
CA GLY A 79 -18.51 -1.23 3.53
C GLY A 79 -19.08 -2.64 3.27
N ILE A 80 -18.21 -3.65 3.22
CA ILE A 80 -18.64 -5.06 3.12
C ILE A 80 -19.40 -5.48 4.37
N LYS A 81 -18.89 -5.17 5.57
CA LYS A 81 -19.56 -5.47 6.84
C LYS A 81 -20.98 -4.90 6.87
N GLN A 82 -21.17 -3.62 6.52
CA GLN A 82 -22.49 -3.00 6.45
C GLN A 82 -23.43 -3.70 5.46
N ARG A 83 -22.91 -4.15 4.31
CA ARG A 83 -23.71 -4.90 3.33
C ARG A 83 -24.10 -6.27 3.86
N ILE A 84 -23.21 -6.94 4.58
CA ILE A 84 -23.50 -8.21 5.27
C ILE A 84 -24.58 -8.00 6.33
N ASP A 85 -24.47 -6.97 7.16
CA ASP A 85 -25.45 -6.68 8.21
C ASP A 85 -26.85 -6.42 7.63
N ARG A 86 -26.93 -5.62 6.54
CA ARG A 86 -28.18 -5.38 5.81
C ARG A 86 -28.74 -6.66 5.18
N LEU A 87 -27.87 -7.52 4.65
CA LEU A 87 -28.28 -8.79 4.07
C LEU A 87 -28.81 -9.73 5.16
N SER A 88 -28.13 -9.82 6.30
CA SER A 88 -28.57 -10.61 7.46
C SER A 88 -29.95 -10.18 7.92
N ALA A 89 -30.16 -8.88 8.14
CA ALA A 89 -31.46 -8.35 8.54
C ALA A 89 -32.57 -8.68 7.52
N LYS A 90 -32.27 -8.62 6.21
CA LYS A 90 -33.22 -9.02 5.16
C LYS A 90 -33.51 -10.51 5.15
N VAL A 91 -32.50 -11.35 5.43
CA VAL A 91 -32.66 -12.81 5.52
C VAL A 91 -33.52 -13.16 6.73
N ASP A 92 -33.27 -12.53 7.89
CA ASP A 92 -34.03 -12.75 9.12
C ASP A 92 -35.51 -12.34 8.98
N GLN A 93 -35.78 -11.30 8.20
CA GLN A 93 -37.14 -10.83 7.89
C GLN A 93 -37.82 -11.62 6.74
N CYS A 94 -37.08 -12.48 6.04
CA CYS A 94 -37.60 -13.19 4.89
C CYS A 94 -38.46 -14.37 5.35
N ASP A 95 -39.80 -14.21 5.29
CA ASP A 95 -40.72 -15.31 5.53
C ASP A 95 -40.75 -16.27 4.32
N PRO A 96 -40.30 -17.53 4.45
CA PRO A 96 -40.26 -18.49 3.36
C PRO A 96 -41.65 -18.84 2.80
N LYS A 97 -42.74 -18.50 3.49
CA LYS A 97 -44.12 -18.74 3.00
C LYS A 97 -44.63 -17.66 2.05
N GLN A 98 -44.01 -16.48 2.04
CA GLN A 98 -44.34 -15.36 1.13
C GLN A 98 -43.58 -15.44 -0.20
N VAL A 99 -42.52 -16.26 -0.26
CA VAL A 99 -41.76 -16.48 -1.49
C VAL A 99 -42.62 -17.25 -2.47
N THR A 100 -43.04 -16.58 -3.56
CA THR A 100 -43.91 -17.17 -4.57
C THR A 100 -43.16 -18.29 -5.30
N VAL A 101 -43.37 -19.54 -4.90
CA VAL A 101 -42.92 -20.69 -5.66
C VAL A 101 -43.69 -20.67 -6.98
N ARG A 102 -42.99 -20.49 -8.10
CA ARG A 102 -43.58 -20.61 -9.42
C ARG A 102 -44.04 -22.06 -9.59
N LYS A 103 -45.32 -22.33 -9.31
CA LYS A 103 -45.93 -23.63 -9.52
C LYS A 103 -45.82 -23.96 -11.00
N TYR A 104 -45.00 -24.96 -11.32
CA TYR A 104 -44.93 -25.52 -12.66
C TYR A 104 -46.22 -26.32 -12.86
N TYR A 105 -47.17 -25.75 -13.59
CA TYR A 105 -48.35 -26.47 -14.04
C TYR A 105 -47.98 -27.18 -15.35
N PRO A 106 -47.87 -28.52 -15.37
CA PRO A 106 -47.64 -29.24 -16.61
C PRO A 106 -48.91 -29.09 -17.46
N GLY A 107 -48.80 -28.39 -18.60
CA GLY A 107 -49.87 -28.34 -19.61
C GLY A 107 -50.30 -26.96 -20.13
N ARG A 108 -49.74 -25.83 -19.64
CA ARG A 108 -50.10 -24.50 -20.18
C ARG A 108 -49.03 -23.99 -21.16
N SER A 109 -49.30 -24.14 -22.46
CA SER A 109 -48.48 -23.56 -23.54
C SER A 109 -48.33 -22.04 -23.35
N PRO A 110 -47.17 -21.44 -23.69
CA PRO A 110 -46.90 -20.03 -23.44
C PRO A 110 -47.74 -19.16 -24.38
N GLY A 111 -48.85 -18.62 -23.87
CA GLY A 111 -49.65 -17.61 -24.55
C GLY A 111 -48.93 -16.26 -24.58
N ARG A 112 -48.82 -15.68 -25.78
CA ARG A 112 -48.22 -14.39 -26.17
C ARG A 112 -48.07 -13.34 -25.06
N ILE A 113 -46.83 -12.88 -24.91
CA ILE A 113 -46.48 -11.65 -24.19
C ILE A 113 -47.05 -10.45 -24.96
N GLY A 114 -48.21 -9.96 -24.53
CA GLY A 114 -48.73 -8.66 -24.96
C GLY A 114 -47.99 -7.54 -24.23
N ARG A 115 -47.28 -6.68 -24.99
CA ARG A 115 -46.72 -5.42 -24.50
C ARG A 115 -47.83 -4.55 -23.90
N ALA A 116 -47.79 -4.31 -22.59
CA ALA A 116 -48.56 -3.25 -21.96
C ALA A 116 -47.60 -2.14 -21.50
N ASN A 117 -47.63 -1.07 -22.29
CA ASN A 117 -47.02 0.24 -22.10
C ASN A 117 -47.47 0.86 -20.77
N ASN A 118 -46.55 1.28 -19.90
CA ASN A 118 -46.90 2.00 -18.68
C ASN A 118 -46.31 3.41 -18.70
N ASN A 119 -46.97 4.27 -19.47
CA ASN A 119 -46.83 5.72 -19.39
C ASN A 119 -48.22 6.31 -19.14
N ARG A 120 -48.50 6.66 -17.88
CA ARG A 120 -49.51 7.62 -17.36
C ARG A 120 -49.47 7.51 -15.83
N ARG A 121 -48.80 8.44 -15.12
CA ARG A 121 -49.43 9.61 -14.44
C ARG A 121 -50.82 9.30 -13.90
N PHE A 122 -51.08 9.52 -12.62
CA PHE A 122 -51.88 10.65 -12.13
C PHE A 122 -51.96 10.61 -10.59
N LEU A 123 -51.64 11.77 -10.00
CA LEU A 123 -52.14 12.38 -8.76
C LEU A 123 -51.93 11.62 -7.44
#